data_AF-A0A328IL36-F1
#
_entry.id   AF-A0A328IL36-F1
#
_cell.length_a   1.000
_cell.length_b   1.000
_cell.length_c   1.000
_cell.angle_alpha   90.00
_cell.angle_beta   90.00
_cell.angle_gamma   90.00
#
_symmetry.space_group_name_H-M   'P 1'
#
loop_
_entity.id
_entity.type
_entity.pdbx_description
1 polymer ?
#
loop_
_entity_poly.entity_id
_entity_poly.type
_entity_poly.pdbx_seq_one_letter_code
_entity_poly.pdbx_strand_id
1 'polypeptide(L)'
;NWSLPPKKWLEKRDWPHWFSHIFKNVAMTRPGGARERFLASEIAREYSYDELFEISVENQLENLRMEIDKIRLHDRIRGFVITESSDIFWECNGLLTFDRDFKFPPERLGALLENDLFVASLESDTLWLGQEARLLVRLLKRLHGETISVESDGLSIERRIDGLEGETVALSLDTSSMSEGVRALTVRVGRAVSTVPLLVCKRGETKLKLIKTSKSGPSEPEDNTVLVLERAGMNVGISPYSARTVEKEDLLSGDWISGIFWIVKDLSPFAPGGHFRKCHGGLIAGRPMIESEGFSRRLIGITYGWLAGFYGYLDMLEGHRFVTTMNIDPSTPQGNLLLRQLETLQY
;
A
#
# COMPACT_ATOMS: atom_id res chain seq x y z
N ASN A 1 -0.80 5.37 8.62
CA ASN A 1 0.27 6.35 8.88
C ASN A 1 1.41 5.87 9.75
N TRP A 2 1.56 4.59 10.11
CA TRP A 2 2.80 4.15 10.75
C TRP A 2 3.98 4.09 9.77
N SER A 3 5.13 4.64 10.15
CA SER A 3 6.41 4.41 9.47
C SER A 3 7.40 3.74 10.43
N LEU A 4 8.50 3.19 9.91
CA LEU A 4 9.59 2.73 10.75
C LEU A 4 10.41 3.93 11.27
N PRO A 5 11.12 3.76 12.39
CA PRO A 5 12.16 4.70 12.79
C PRO A 5 13.37 4.59 11.84
N PRO A 6 14.20 5.65 11.71
CA PRO A 6 15.49 5.56 11.05
C PRO A 6 16.43 4.56 11.74
N LYS A 7 17.23 3.85 10.95
CA LYS A 7 18.17 2.81 11.43
C LYS A 7 19.13 3.31 12.51
N LYS A 8 19.52 4.58 12.48
CA LYS A 8 20.42 5.20 13.47
C LYS A 8 19.96 5.00 14.93
N TRP A 9 18.67 4.84 15.20
CA TRP A 9 18.19 4.58 16.57
C TRP A 9 18.28 3.12 16.98
N LEU A 10 18.44 2.21 16.03
CA LEU A 10 18.64 0.78 16.29
C LEU A 10 20.10 0.42 16.62
N GLU A 11 21.03 1.35 16.39
CA GLU A 11 22.48 1.10 16.44
C GLU A 11 23.20 1.88 17.56
N LYS A 12 22.48 2.70 18.35
CA LYS A 12 23.09 3.51 19.42
C LYS A 12 23.59 2.65 20.58
N ARG A 13 24.87 2.83 20.95
CA ARG A 13 25.50 2.21 22.14
C ARG A 13 24.87 2.68 23.46
N ASP A 14 24.48 3.96 23.52
CA ASP A 14 23.75 4.55 24.63
C ASP A 14 22.32 4.86 24.17
N TRP A 15 21.46 3.85 24.19
CA TRP A 15 20.06 4.04 23.85
C TRP A 15 19.40 5.09 24.76
N PRO A 16 18.54 5.98 24.22
CA PRO A 16 17.77 6.90 25.04
C PRO A 16 16.96 6.15 26.10
N HIS A 17 16.71 6.78 27.25
CA HIS A 17 15.97 6.15 28.36
C HIS A 17 14.64 5.52 27.90
N TRP A 18 13.95 6.16 26.94
CA TRP A 18 12.68 5.71 26.40
C TRP A 18 12.74 4.46 25.51
N PHE A 19 13.92 4.02 25.05
CA PHE A 19 14.05 2.92 24.08
C PHE A 19 13.60 1.56 24.65
N SER A 20 13.62 1.43 25.97
CA SER A 20 13.12 0.25 26.68
C SER A 20 11.65 0.35 27.07
N HIS A 21 11.01 1.51 26.88
CA HIS A 21 9.63 1.73 27.29
C HIS A 21 8.64 1.01 26.37
N ILE A 22 7.51 0.63 26.96
CA ILE A 22 6.38 0.01 26.28
C ILE A 22 5.15 0.83 26.66
N PHE A 23 4.39 1.28 25.67
CA PHE A 23 3.16 2.04 25.91
C PHE A 23 1.99 1.08 26.12
N LYS A 24 1.28 1.25 27.24
CA LYS A 24 0.09 0.46 27.61
C LYS A 24 0.26 -1.07 27.52
N ASN A 25 1.49 -1.57 27.74
CA ASN A 25 1.84 -2.99 27.59
C ASN A 25 1.55 -3.58 26.18
N VAL A 26 1.48 -2.75 25.15
CA VAL A 26 1.27 -3.19 23.76
C VAL A 26 2.61 -3.54 23.13
N ALA A 27 2.82 -4.80 22.75
CA ALA A 27 4.12 -5.28 22.23
C ALA A 27 4.62 -4.48 21.01
N MET A 28 3.71 -4.04 20.13
CA MET A 28 4.02 -3.22 18.94
C MET A 28 4.67 -1.88 19.25
N THR A 29 4.54 -1.39 20.48
CA THR A 29 5.06 -0.09 20.91
C THR A 29 6.48 -0.14 21.45
N ARG A 30 7.10 -1.34 21.52
CA ARG A 30 8.41 -1.56 22.14
C ARG A 30 9.56 -1.35 21.13
N PRO A 31 10.40 -0.31 21.29
CA PRO A 31 11.54 -0.09 20.40
C PRO A 31 12.62 -1.16 20.51
N GLY A 32 12.98 -1.52 21.75
CA GLY A 32 13.98 -2.53 22.04
C GLY A 32 13.70 -3.86 21.32
N GLY A 33 14.71 -4.40 20.64
CA GLY A 33 14.63 -5.65 19.89
C GLY A 33 14.16 -5.51 18.44
N ALA A 34 13.84 -4.30 17.95
CA ALA A 34 13.29 -4.13 16.59
C ALA A 34 14.28 -4.57 15.50
N ARG A 35 15.58 -4.34 15.70
CA ARG A 35 16.62 -4.79 14.76
C ARG A 35 16.71 -6.31 14.70
N GLU A 36 16.65 -6.96 15.85
CA GLU A 36 16.70 -8.42 15.96
C GLU A 36 15.44 -9.03 15.34
N ARG A 37 14.26 -8.44 15.58
CA ARG A 37 13.00 -8.84 14.95
C ARG A 37 13.05 -8.68 13.44
N PHE A 38 13.60 -7.58 12.94
CA PHE A 38 13.83 -7.38 11.51
C PHE A 38 14.70 -8.50 10.92
N LEU A 39 15.89 -8.72 11.49
CA LEU A 39 16.85 -9.70 11.00
C LEU A 39 16.33 -11.14 11.05
N ALA A 40 15.46 -11.44 12.02
CA ALA A 40 14.80 -12.74 12.13
C ALA A 40 13.60 -12.90 11.18
N SER A 41 13.12 -11.82 10.58
CA SER A 41 11.94 -11.83 9.70
C SER A 41 12.27 -12.20 8.27
N GLU A 42 11.25 -12.64 7.53
CA GLU A 42 11.33 -12.88 6.09
C GLU A 42 11.60 -11.60 5.30
N ILE A 43 11.21 -10.43 5.82
CA ILE A 43 11.43 -9.15 5.14
C ILE A 43 12.92 -8.87 4.95
N ALA A 44 13.76 -9.25 5.92
CA ALA A 44 15.21 -9.07 5.84
C ALA A 44 15.88 -9.89 4.72
N ARG A 45 15.16 -10.84 4.11
CA ARG A 45 15.63 -11.57 2.91
C ARG A 45 15.42 -10.75 1.63
N GLU A 46 14.47 -9.83 1.65
CA GLU A 46 14.00 -9.09 0.46
C GLU A 46 14.47 -7.63 0.48
N TYR A 47 14.52 -7.04 1.67
CA TYR A 47 14.84 -5.65 1.91
C TYR A 47 15.92 -5.52 2.97
N SER A 48 16.78 -4.52 2.81
CA SER A 48 17.52 -3.94 3.93
C SER A 48 16.58 -3.12 4.81
N TYR A 49 17.03 -2.82 6.03
CA TYR A 49 16.23 -2.01 6.96
C TYR A 49 15.95 -0.61 6.40
N ASP A 50 16.93 0.00 5.73
CA ASP A 50 16.81 1.34 5.16
C ASP A 50 15.79 1.36 4.00
N GLU A 51 15.79 0.33 3.14
CA GLU A 51 14.76 0.19 2.10
C GLU A 51 13.35 -0.01 2.69
N LEU A 52 13.21 -0.82 3.75
CA LEU A 52 11.92 -0.99 4.41
C LEU A 52 11.45 0.31 5.09
N PHE A 53 12.38 1.08 5.65
CA PHE A 53 12.11 2.41 6.18
C PHE A 53 11.59 3.34 5.07
N GLU A 54 12.25 3.40 3.92
CA GLU A 54 11.81 4.19 2.76
C GLU A 54 10.41 3.78 2.27
N ILE A 55 10.13 2.47 2.17
CA ILE A 55 8.79 1.96 1.84
C ILE A 55 7.76 2.45 2.85
N SER A 56 8.08 2.38 4.14
CA SER A 56 7.16 2.80 5.20
C SER A 56 6.86 4.30 5.18
N VAL A 57 7.87 5.12 4.86
CA VAL A 57 7.74 6.58 4.70
C VAL A 57 6.87 6.87 3.47
N GLU A 58 7.15 6.27 2.32
CA GLU A 58 6.32 6.47 1.11
C GLU A 58 4.86 6.04 1.32
N ASN A 59 4.60 4.99 2.10
CA ASN A 59 3.25 4.60 2.48
C ASN A 59 2.60 5.62 3.43
N GLN A 60 3.35 6.19 4.37
CA GLN A 60 2.86 7.24 5.26
C GLN A 60 2.43 8.49 4.47
N LEU A 61 3.22 8.93 3.49
CA LEU A 61 2.88 10.12 2.69
C LEU A 61 1.61 9.92 1.86
N GLU A 62 1.47 8.76 1.22
CA GLU A 62 0.30 8.44 0.40
C GLU A 62 -0.97 8.34 1.26
N ASN A 63 -0.89 7.70 2.42
CA ASN A 63 -2.02 7.63 3.34
C ASN A 63 -2.41 9.01 3.87
N LEU A 64 -1.42 9.84 4.25
CA LEU A 64 -1.67 11.21 4.67
C LEU A 64 -2.35 12.03 3.55
N ARG A 65 -1.92 11.87 2.30
CA ARG A 65 -2.58 12.49 1.14
C ARG A 65 -4.05 12.06 1.05
N MET A 66 -4.32 10.77 1.13
CA MET A 66 -5.69 10.24 1.06
C MET A 66 -6.58 10.78 2.18
N GLU A 67 -6.07 10.88 3.41
CA GLU A 67 -6.79 11.44 4.55
C GLU A 67 -7.08 12.95 4.39
N ILE A 68 -6.08 13.72 3.99
CA ILE A 68 -6.20 15.15 3.74
C ILE A 68 -7.20 15.42 2.61
N ASP A 69 -7.11 14.68 1.50
CA ASP A 69 -8.03 14.80 0.38
C ASP A 69 -9.47 14.50 0.83
N LYS A 70 -9.69 13.43 1.62
CA LYS A 70 -11.00 13.10 2.18
C LYS A 70 -11.56 14.21 3.08
N ILE A 71 -10.71 14.85 3.89
CA ILE A 71 -11.10 15.99 4.71
C ILE A 71 -11.47 17.20 3.84
N ARG A 72 -10.65 17.52 2.83
CA ARG A 72 -10.87 18.65 1.91
C ARG A 72 -12.15 18.53 1.09
N LEU A 73 -12.58 17.30 0.79
CA LEU A 73 -13.86 17.03 0.12
C LEU A 73 -15.08 17.30 1.02
N HIS A 74 -14.89 17.56 2.31
CA HIS A 74 -15.99 17.76 3.25
C HIS A 74 -16.20 19.26 3.51
N ASP A 75 -17.14 19.88 2.79
CA ASP A 75 -17.38 21.35 2.75
C ASP A 75 -17.55 22.02 4.14
N ARG A 76 -17.94 21.25 5.17
CA ARG A 76 -18.13 21.74 6.55
C ARG A 76 -16.84 21.77 7.40
N ILE A 77 -15.76 21.11 6.97
CA ILE A 77 -14.48 21.11 7.67
C ILE A 77 -13.65 22.29 7.18
N ARG A 78 -13.21 23.17 8.09
CA ARG A 78 -12.49 24.41 7.76
C ARG A 78 -10.97 24.31 7.87
N GLY A 79 -10.47 23.17 8.33
CA GLY A 79 -9.06 22.89 8.50
C GLY A 79 -8.84 21.57 9.22
N PHE A 80 -7.59 21.15 9.28
CA PHE A 80 -7.17 19.94 9.98
C PHE A 80 -5.84 20.21 10.69
N VAL A 81 -5.55 19.41 11.70
CA VAL A 81 -4.26 19.36 12.38
C VAL A 81 -3.75 17.93 12.22
N ILE A 82 -2.53 17.79 11.70
CA ILE A 82 -1.90 16.48 11.53
C ILE A 82 -1.35 16.05 12.89
N THR A 83 -1.76 14.85 13.32
CA THR A 83 -1.14 14.16 14.44
C THR A 83 -0.18 13.11 13.88
N GLU A 84 1.12 13.12 14.16
CA GLU A 84 1.89 14.07 14.99
C GLU A 84 3.00 14.81 14.22
N SER A 85 3.55 15.86 14.82
CA SER A 85 4.59 16.67 14.18
C SER A 85 5.97 16.01 14.21
N SER A 86 6.29 15.23 15.24
CA SER A 86 7.56 14.53 15.40
C SER A 86 7.31 13.21 16.11
N ASP A 87 8.01 12.16 15.68
CA ASP A 87 7.90 10.84 16.28
C ASP A 87 8.07 10.82 17.80
N ILE A 88 7.35 9.91 18.44
CA ILE A 88 7.47 9.59 19.87
C ILE A 88 7.82 8.11 20.10
N PHE A 89 8.29 7.77 21.31
CA PHE A 89 8.92 6.47 21.62
C PHE A 89 8.09 5.25 21.19
N TRP A 90 6.77 5.35 21.25
CA TRP A 90 5.88 4.25 20.95
C TRP A 90 5.25 4.34 19.57
N GLU A 91 5.30 5.48 18.88
CA GLU A 91 4.62 5.74 17.62
C GLU A 91 5.50 6.55 16.66
N CYS A 92 5.79 5.96 15.49
CA CYS A 92 6.66 6.55 14.48
C CYS A 92 5.83 7.08 13.30
N ASN A 93 4.76 7.83 13.56
CA ASN A 93 3.87 8.39 12.54
C ASN A 93 4.07 9.91 12.33
N GLY A 94 5.11 10.49 12.94
CA GLY A 94 5.42 11.91 12.85
C GLY A 94 5.86 12.33 11.45
N LEU A 95 5.65 13.62 11.12
CA LEU A 95 6.21 14.23 9.90
C LEU A 95 7.74 14.40 10.00
N LEU A 96 8.23 14.56 11.23
CA LEU A 96 9.64 14.60 11.58
C LEU A 96 10.02 13.36 12.38
N THR A 97 11.30 13.00 12.30
CA THR A 97 11.91 12.01 13.20
C THR A 97 12.03 12.58 14.62
N PHE A 98 12.40 11.77 15.62
CA PHE A 98 12.65 12.24 16.99
C PHE A 98 13.72 13.33 17.05
N ASP A 99 14.73 13.22 16.17
CA ASP A 99 15.83 14.19 16.06
C ASP A 99 15.42 15.45 15.26
N ARG A 100 14.13 15.56 14.90
CA ARG A 100 13.53 16.66 14.13
C ARG A 100 13.99 16.77 12.67
N ASP A 101 14.59 15.71 12.14
CA ASP A 101 14.85 15.59 10.71
C ASP A 101 13.53 15.34 9.96
N PHE A 102 13.37 15.92 8.77
CA PHE A 102 12.21 15.62 7.93
C PHE A 102 12.24 14.16 7.45
N LYS A 103 11.09 13.48 7.50
CA LYS A 103 10.94 12.15 6.89
C LYS A 103 10.73 12.21 5.38
N PHE A 104 10.14 13.29 4.91
CA PHE A 104 9.87 13.56 3.50
C PHE A 104 10.71 14.74 3.04
N PRO A 105 11.10 14.80 1.77
CA PRO A 105 11.58 16.04 1.20
C PRO A 105 10.57 17.19 1.47
N PRO A 106 10.97 18.32 2.08
CA PRO A 106 10.06 19.39 2.50
C PRO A 106 9.15 19.91 1.38
N GLU A 107 9.63 19.92 0.15
CA GLU A 107 8.89 20.31 -1.05
C GLU A 107 7.71 19.38 -1.35
N ARG A 108 7.83 18.08 -1.08
CA ARG A 108 6.73 17.11 -1.26
C ARG A 108 5.65 17.31 -0.21
N LEU A 109 6.06 17.56 1.04
CA LEU A 109 5.12 17.89 2.12
C LEU A 109 4.43 19.23 1.84
N GLY A 110 5.18 20.25 1.39
CA GLY A 110 4.64 21.55 0.99
C GLY A 110 3.61 21.42 -0.14
N ALA A 111 3.94 20.70 -1.22
CA ALA A 111 3.01 20.45 -2.32
C ALA A 111 1.70 19.79 -1.85
N LEU A 112 1.78 18.86 -0.89
CA LEU A 112 0.61 18.20 -0.32
C LEU A 112 -0.25 19.18 0.50
N LEU A 113 0.36 19.92 1.42
CA LEU A 113 -0.36 20.79 2.36
C LEU A 113 -0.90 22.06 1.71
N GLU A 114 -0.19 22.59 0.71
CA GLU A 114 -0.55 23.83 0.02
C GLU A 114 -1.54 23.64 -1.13
N ASN A 115 -1.85 22.41 -1.53
CA ASN A 115 -2.89 22.17 -2.52
C ASN A 115 -4.29 22.52 -1.95
N ASP A 116 -4.73 23.74 -2.19
CA ASP A 116 -6.04 24.26 -1.81
C ASP A 116 -6.92 24.56 -3.03
N LEU A 117 -6.54 24.05 -4.20
CA LEU A 117 -7.22 24.30 -5.48
C LEU A 117 -8.13 23.13 -5.87
N PHE A 118 -7.69 21.88 -5.68
CA PHE A 118 -8.45 20.72 -6.12
C PHE A 118 -8.12 19.43 -5.36
N VAL A 119 -9.04 18.46 -5.44
CA VAL A 119 -8.80 17.05 -5.14
C VAL A 119 -9.03 16.24 -6.41
N ALA A 120 -8.08 15.36 -6.75
CA ALA A 120 -8.16 14.51 -7.93
C ALA A 120 -8.33 13.03 -7.54
N SER A 121 -9.26 12.35 -8.18
CA SER A 121 -9.53 10.93 -7.98
C SER A 121 -10.04 10.26 -9.25
N LEU A 122 -9.70 8.99 -9.45
CA LEU A 122 -10.29 8.19 -10.52
C LEU A 122 -11.60 7.53 -10.06
N GLU A 123 -12.56 7.36 -10.97
CA GLU A 123 -13.74 6.51 -10.72
C GLU A 123 -13.35 5.04 -10.52
N SER A 124 -12.34 4.57 -11.25
CA SER A 124 -11.67 3.28 -11.05
C SER A 124 -10.17 3.49 -11.15
N ASP A 125 -9.42 3.03 -10.15
CA ASP A 125 -7.96 3.07 -10.10
C ASP A 125 -7.31 1.77 -10.61
N THR A 126 -8.11 0.82 -11.11
CA THR A 126 -7.64 -0.36 -11.85
C THR A 126 -8.36 -0.45 -13.19
N LEU A 127 -7.58 -0.57 -14.28
CA LEU A 127 -8.08 -0.40 -15.64
C LEU A 127 -7.47 -1.44 -16.59
N TRP A 128 -8.24 -1.83 -17.59
CA TRP A 128 -7.69 -2.53 -18.75
C TRP A 128 -7.00 -1.54 -19.68
N LEU A 129 -5.92 -1.94 -20.32
CA LEU A 129 -5.25 -1.13 -21.33
C LEU A 129 -6.22 -0.79 -22.47
N GLY A 130 -6.30 0.49 -22.83
CA GLY A 130 -7.24 1.01 -23.83
C GLY A 130 -8.65 1.23 -23.30
N GLN A 131 -8.91 0.97 -22.02
CA GLN A 131 -10.15 1.40 -21.36
C GLN A 131 -10.08 2.92 -21.11
N GLU A 132 -11.18 3.62 -21.37
CA GLU A 132 -11.30 5.02 -20.98
C GLU A 132 -11.31 5.14 -19.44
N ALA A 133 -10.39 5.93 -18.90
CA ALA A 133 -10.39 6.28 -17.48
C ALA A 133 -11.14 7.60 -17.27
N ARG A 134 -11.89 7.70 -16.17
CA ARG A 134 -12.52 8.96 -15.76
C ARG A 134 -11.83 9.53 -14.53
N LEU A 135 -11.14 10.64 -14.74
CA LEU A 135 -10.53 11.44 -13.69
C LEU A 135 -11.52 12.53 -13.25
N LEU A 136 -11.86 12.51 -11.98
CA LEU A 136 -12.70 13.50 -11.32
C LEU A 136 -11.80 14.49 -10.58
N VAL A 137 -11.93 15.77 -10.93
CA VAL A 137 -11.22 16.88 -10.30
C VAL A 137 -12.24 17.76 -9.59
N ARG A 138 -12.37 17.59 -8.28
CA ARG A 138 -13.22 18.42 -7.42
C ARG A 138 -12.50 19.72 -7.13
N LEU A 139 -13.10 20.85 -7.48
CA LEU A 139 -12.56 22.17 -7.22
C LEU A 139 -12.81 22.57 -5.76
N LEU A 140 -11.75 22.95 -5.06
CA LEU A 140 -11.82 23.43 -3.67
C LEU A 140 -12.02 24.95 -3.59
N LYS A 141 -11.82 25.64 -4.72
CA LYS A 141 -12.02 27.09 -4.87
C LYS A 141 -12.53 27.39 -6.26
N ARG A 142 -13.06 28.60 -6.44
CA ARG A 142 -13.40 29.13 -7.75
C ARG A 142 -12.12 29.34 -8.58
N LEU A 143 -12.13 28.87 -9.82
CA LEU A 143 -11.02 29.02 -10.76
C LEU A 143 -11.49 29.78 -12.00
N HIS A 144 -10.62 30.65 -12.53
CA HIS A 144 -10.91 31.51 -13.68
C HIS A 144 -9.80 31.40 -14.72
N GLY A 145 -10.11 30.75 -15.85
CA GLY A 145 -9.20 30.56 -16.97
C GLY A 145 -7.95 29.72 -16.66
N GLU A 146 -7.95 28.96 -15.57
CA GLU A 146 -6.87 28.05 -15.20
C GLU A 146 -6.85 26.82 -16.12
N THR A 147 -5.70 26.17 -16.23
CA THR A 147 -5.56 24.92 -16.99
C THR A 147 -5.36 23.76 -16.03
N ILE A 148 -6.18 22.72 -16.16
CA ILE A 148 -5.86 21.40 -15.63
C ILE A 148 -4.94 20.71 -16.63
N SER A 149 -3.73 20.36 -16.22
CA SER A 149 -2.87 19.44 -16.99
C SER A 149 -2.78 18.08 -16.30
N VAL A 150 -2.82 17.03 -17.09
CA VAL A 150 -2.72 15.64 -16.64
C VAL A 150 -1.65 14.95 -17.47
N GLU A 151 -0.66 14.39 -16.79
CA GLU A 151 0.46 13.70 -17.42
C GLU A 151 0.69 12.33 -16.78
N SER A 152 0.97 11.33 -17.62
CA SER A 152 1.47 10.00 -17.24
C SER A 152 1.92 9.30 -18.52
N ASP A 153 2.99 8.52 -18.55
CA ASP A 153 3.32 7.55 -19.61
C ASP A 153 2.67 7.77 -21.00
N GLY A 154 3.17 8.70 -21.80
CA GLY A 154 2.67 8.95 -23.16
C GLY A 154 1.25 9.54 -23.25
N LEU A 155 0.59 9.77 -22.12
CA LEU A 155 -0.66 10.50 -21.94
C LEU A 155 -0.36 11.93 -21.47
N SER A 156 -0.88 12.90 -22.22
CA SER A 156 -0.86 14.31 -21.87
C SER A 156 -2.18 14.94 -22.28
N ILE A 157 -2.87 15.54 -21.34
CA ILE A 157 -4.14 16.25 -21.56
C ILE A 157 -4.05 17.60 -20.87
N GLU A 158 -4.49 18.64 -21.58
CA GLU A 158 -4.71 19.96 -21.02
C GLU A 158 -6.14 20.39 -21.26
N ARG A 159 -6.78 20.95 -20.23
CA ARG A 159 -8.11 21.51 -20.34
C ARG A 159 -8.18 22.82 -19.57
N ARG A 160 -8.50 23.90 -20.29
CA ARG A 160 -8.85 25.18 -19.67
C ARG A 160 -10.21 25.07 -18.97
N ILE A 161 -10.32 25.63 -17.78
CA ILE A 161 -11.50 25.57 -16.94
C ILE A 161 -11.86 26.94 -16.36
N ASP A 162 -13.16 27.17 -16.27
CA ASP A 162 -13.80 28.23 -15.48
C ASP A 162 -14.86 27.52 -14.63
N GLY A 163 -14.58 27.34 -13.34
CA GLY A 163 -15.37 26.47 -12.48
C GLY A 163 -15.63 27.06 -11.10
N LEU A 164 -16.74 26.69 -10.49
CA LEU A 164 -17.12 27.13 -9.15
C LEU A 164 -16.50 26.24 -8.06
N GLU A 165 -16.34 26.79 -6.86
CA GLU A 165 -16.00 25.99 -5.67
C GLU A 165 -17.05 24.88 -5.48
N GLY A 166 -16.59 23.65 -5.24
CA GLY A 166 -17.44 22.47 -5.11
C GLY A 166 -17.84 21.82 -6.44
N GLU A 167 -17.53 22.43 -7.58
CA GLU A 167 -17.78 21.80 -8.88
C GLU A 167 -16.81 20.62 -9.11
N THR A 168 -17.25 19.62 -9.87
CA THR A 168 -16.40 18.49 -10.27
C THR A 168 -16.22 18.48 -11.77
N VAL A 169 -14.98 18.68 -12.22
CA VAL A 169 -14.60 18.56 -13.62
C VAL A 169 -14.23 17.12 -13.91
N ALA A 170 -14.96 16.47 -14.81
CA ALA A 170 -14.61 15.13 -15.30
C ALA A 170 -13.74 15.23 -16.56
N LEU A 171 -12.62 14.51 -16.56
CA LEU A 171 -11.71 14.34 -17.69
C LEU A 171 -11.72 12.88 -18.12
N SER A 172 -12.01 12.64 -19.39
CA SER A 172 -11.84 11.34 -20.03
C SER A 172 -10.39 11.17 -20.47
N LEU A 173 -9.76 10.07 -20.06
CA LEU A 173 -8.37 9.77 -20.32
C LEU A 173 -8.28 8.50 -21.18
N ASP A 174 -7.63 8.59 -22.33
CA ASP A 174 -7.33 7.40 -23.15
C ASP A 174 -6.08 6.70 -22.61
N THR A 175 -6.25 5.47 -22.12
CA THR A 175 -5.14 4.69 -21.57
C THR A 175 -4.39 3.86 -22.63
N SER A 176 -4.76 3.95 -23.91
CA SER A 176 -4.18 3.12 -24.98
C SER A 176 -2.66 3.28 -25.15
N SER A 177 -2.12 4.48 -24.87
CA SER A 177 -0.69 4.80 -24.95
C SER A 177 0.09 4.44 -23.68
N MET A 178 -0.60 4.10 -22.59
CA MET A 178 0.04 3.79 -21.32
C MET A 178 0.71 2.41 -21.33
N SER A 179 1.67 2.21 -20.44
CA SER A 179 2.33 0.92 -20.26
C SER A 179 1.72 0.13 -19.09
N GLU A 180 1.77 -1.22 -19.17
CA GLU A 180 1.19 -2.13 -18.16
C GLU A 180 1.93 -2.03 -16.81
N GLY A 181 1.18 -2.10 -15.71
CA GLY A 181 1.65 -2.03 -14.32
C GLY A 181 1.07 -0.84 -13.56
N VAL A 182 1.62 -0.58 -12.37
CA VAL A 182 1.26 0.61 -11.58
C VAL A 182 1.86 1.84 -12.20
N ARG A 183 1.03 2.86 -12.44
CA ARG A 183 1.39 4.18 -12.93
C ARG A 183 0.88 5.25 -11.99
N ALA A 184 1.16 6.50 -12.31
CA ALA A 184 0.66 7.62 -11.55
C ALA A 184 0.32 8.79 -12.49
N LEU A 185 -0.90 9.28 -12.39
CA LEU A 185 -1.31 10.52 -13.04
C LEU A 185 -0.77 11.69 -12.23
N THR A 186 0.00 12.56 -12.85
CA THR A 186 0.35 13.86 -12.27
C THR A 186 -0.65 14.88 -12.77
N VAL A 187 -1.50 15.36 -11.85
CA VAL A 187 -2.52 16.37 -12.12
C VAL A 187 -2.00 17.70 -11.61
N ARG A 188 -2.02 18.75 -12.44
CA ARG A 188 -1.61 20.10 -12.05
C ARG A 188 -2.69 21.13 -12.37
N VAL A 189 -2.84 22.08 -11.46
CA VAL A 189 -3.66 23.30 -11.64
C VAL A 189 -2.89 24.44 -11.01
N GLY A 190 -2.46 25.42 -11.80
CA GLY A 190 -1.54 26.47 -11.35
C GLY A 190 -0.29 25.87 -10.71
N ARG A 191 -0.06 26.19 -9.42
CA ARG A 191 1.07 25.65 -8.63
C ARG A 191 0.75 24.34 -7.89
N ALA A 192 -0.53 23.95 -7.83
CA ALA A 192 -0.95 22.76 -7.08
C ALA A 192 -0.70 21.50 -7.92
N VAL A 193 -0.15 20.48 -7.26
CA VAL A 193 0.15 19.18 -7.87
C VAL A 193 -0.46 18.08 -7.02
N SER A 194 -1.10 17.11 -7.68
CA SER A 194 -1.57 15.88 -7.04
C SER A 194 -1.15 14.68 -7.86
N THR A 195 -0.73 13.61 -7.20
CA THR A 195 -0.38 12.35 -7.82
C THR A 195 -1.48 11.33 -7.52
N VAL A 196 -2.04 10.71 -8.57
CA VAL A 196 -3.11 9.71 -8.44
C VAL A 196 -2.61 8.37 -8.98
N PRO A 197 -2.36 7.36 -8.12
CA PRO A 197 -1.92 6.05 -8.59
C PRO A 197 -3.05 5.33 -9.32
N LEU A 198 -2.68 4.53 -10.32
CA LEU A 198 -3.57 3.63 -11.05
C LEU A 198 -2.82 2.38 -11.49
N LEU A 199 -3.55 1.29 -11.69
CA LEU A 199 -3.02 0.05 -12.25
C LEU A 199 -3.60 -0.15 -13.66
N VAL A 200 -2.73 -0.25 -14.66
CA VAL A 200 -3.12 -0.56 -16.05
C VAL A 200 -2.70 -1.97 -16.38
N CYS A 201 -3.62 -2.81 -16.85
CA CYS A 201 -3.35 -4.21 -17.17
C CYS A 201 -3.71 -4.54 -18.61
N LYS A 202 -2.84 -5.26 -19.32
CA LYS A 202 -3.20 -5.93 -20.56
C LYS A 202 -3.96 -7.20 -20.23
N ARG A 203 -4.98 -7.52 -21.03
CA ARG A 203 -5.62 -8.83 -20.93
C ARG A 203 -4.60 -9.90 -21.28
N GLY A 204 -4.45 -10.88 -20.39
CA GLY A 204 -3.67 -12.07 -20.66
C GLY A 204 -4.29 -13.29 -19.99
N GLU A 205 -3.89 -14.45 -20.47
CA GLU A 205 -4.24 -15.71 -19.85
C GLU A 205 -3.20 -16.08 -18.80
N THR A 206 -3.60 -16.91 -17.84
CA THR A 206 -2.69 -17.52 -16.87
C THR A 206 -3.03 -19.00 -16.77
N LYS A 207 -2.00 -19.83 -16.55
CA LYS A 207 -2.19 -21.26 -16.30
C LYS A 207 -2.45 -21.58 -14.83
N LEU A 208 -2.32 -20.59 -13.94
CA LEU A 208 -2.54 -20.78 -12.51
C LEU A 208 -4.00 -21.10 -12.21
N LYS A 209 -4.24 -22.20 -11.51
CA LYS A 209 -5.57 -22.61 -11.08
C LYS A 209 -5.91 -21.99 -9.73
N LEU A 210 -6.97 -21.18 -9.69
CA LEU A 210 -7.50 -20.63 -8.44
C LEU A 210 -8.42 -21.64 -7.76
N ILE A 211 -8.11 -21.99 -6.51
CA ILE A 211 -8.93 -22.85 -5.66
C ILE A 211 -9.37 -22.04 -4.44
N LYS A 212 -10.67 -21.78 -4.32
CA LYS A 212 -11.25 -21.08 -3.17
C LYS A 212 -11.73 -22.09 -2.13
N THR A 213 -11.19 -21.99 -0.92
CA THR A 213 -11.55 -22.90 0.17
C THR A 213 -12.42 -22.18 1.17
N SER A 214 -13.64 -22.68 1.38
CA SER A 214 -14.62 -22.06 2.29
C SER A 214 -15.31 -23.02 3.28
N LYS A 215 -15.16 -24.36 3.12
CA LYS A 215 -15.91 -25.34 3.94
C LYS A 215 -15.18 -26.64 4.32
N SER A 216 -14.29 -27.18 3.48
CA SER A 216 -13.50 -28.39 3.77
C SER A 216 -12.03 -28.05 3.94
N GLY A 217 -11.30 -28.78 4.79
CA GLY A 217 -9.86 -28.61 4.97
C GLY A 217 -9.11 -28.78 3.62
N PRO A 218 -8.02 -28.03 3.39
CA PRO A 218 -7.31 -28.07 2.12
C PRO A 218 -6.66 -29.44 1.91
N SER A 219 -6.92 -30.07 0.76
CA SER A 219 -6.05 -31.11 0.22
C SER A 219 -4.74 -30.47 -0.24
N GLU A 220 -3.65 -31.23 -0.24
CA GLU A 220 -2.37 -30.75 -0.78
C GLU A 220 -2.58 -30.26 -2.23
N PRO A 221 -2.35 -28.97 -2.52
CA PRO A 221 -2.62 -28.43 -3.84
C PRO A 221 -1.61 -28.99 -4.86
N GLU A 222 -2.10 -29.26 -6.06
CA GLU A 222 -1.25 -29.57 -7.23
C GLU A 222 -0.38 -28.35 -7.58
N ASP A 223 0.72 -28.60 -8.30
CA ASP A 223 1.57 -27.53 -8.85
C ASP A 223 0.75 -26.53 -9.68
N ASN A 224 1.22 -25.27 -9.73
CA ASN A 224 0.56 -24.17 -10.44
C ASN A 224 -0.84 -23.82 -9.90
N THR A 225 -1.03 -23.96 -8.58
CA THR A 225 -2.28 -23.64 -7.90
C THR A 225 -2.13 -22.43 -6.99
N VAL A 226 -3.16 -21.58 -6.97
CA VAL A 226 -3.33 -20.51 -5.98
C VAL A 226 -4.50 -20.87 -5.06
N LEU A 227 -4.19 -21.27 -3.83
CA LEU A 227 -5.14 -21.61 -2.79
C LEU A 227 -5.57 -20.35 -2.04
N VAL A 228 -6.86 -20.00 -2.15
CA VAL A 228 -7.44 -18.82 -1.50
C VAL A 228 -8.16 -19.22 -0.21
N LEU A 229 -7.68 -18.73 0.92
CA LEU A 229 -8.28 -18.90 2.24
C LEU A 229 -9.23 -17.73 2.53
N GLU A 230 -10.53 -17.99 2.53
CA GLU A 230 -11.55 -16.93 2.44
C GLU A 230 -12.04 -16.36 3.78
N ARG A 231 -11.81 -17.07 4.89
CA ARG A 231 -12.36 -16.72 6.20
C ARG A 231 -11.25 -16.76 7.23
N ALA A 232 -11.42 -16.03 8.32
CA ALA A 232 -10.55 -16.16 9.47
C ALA A 232 -10.79 -17.48 10.22
N GLY A 233 -9.79 -17.91 11.00
CA GLY A 233 -9.81 -19.17 11.74
C GLY A 233 -9.63 -20.42 10.88
N MET A 234 -9.35 -20.26 9.58
CA MET A 234 -9.01 -21.37 8.69
C MET A 234 -7.57 -21.82 8.97
N ASN A 235 -7.34 -23.13 8.94
CA ASN A 235 -6.02 -23.72 9.05
C ASN A 235 -5.70 -24.51 7.78
N VAL A 236 -4.46 -24.41 7.32
CA VAL A 236 -3.89 -25.18 6.21
C VAL A 236 -2.60 -25.84 6.67
N GLY A 237 -2.43 -27.12 6.36
CA GLY A 237 -1.20 -27.85 6.57
C GLY A 237 -0.76 -28.48 5.25
N ILE A 238 0.34 -27.97 4.68
CA ILE A 238 0.96 -28.46 3.45
C ILE A 238 2.43 -28.68 3.77
N SER A 239 2.81 -29.87 4.22
CA SER A 239 4.17 -30.13 4.73
C SER A 239 5.27 -29.62 3.78
N PRO A 240 6.30 -28.91 4.26
CA PRO A 240 6.59 -28.54 5.66
C PRO A 240 5.94 -27.21 6.12
N TYR A 241 5.04 -26.64 5.33
CA TYR A 241 4.33 -25.38 5.59
C TYR A 241 3.02 -25.62 6.37
N SER A 242 2.70 -24.68 7.26
CA SER A 242 1.37 -24.57 7.82
C SER A 242 0.98 -23.11 7.98
N ALA A 243 -0.31 -22.82 7.90
CA ALA A 243 -0.80 -21.47 8.07
C ALA A 243 -2.16 -21.44 8.75
N ARG A 244 -2.42 -20.33 9.43
CA ARG A 244 -3.69 -19.96 10.01
C ARG A 244 -4.09 -18.59 9.50
N THR A 245 -5.37 -18.43 9.14
CA THR A 245 -5.92 -17.11 8.84
C THR A 245 -6.36 -16.43 10.13
N VAL A 246 -5.94 -15.18 10.31
CA VAL A 246 -6.24 -14.37 11.50
C VAL A 246 -7.06 -13.15 11.13
N GLU A 247 -8.01 -12.79 12.01
CA GLU A 247 -8.76 -11.55 11.86
C GLU A 247 -7.88 -10.33 12.16
N LYS A 248 -8.32 -9.21 11.62
CA LYS A 248 -7.83 -7.90 11.98
C LYS A 248 -8.56 -7.46 13.25
N GLU A 249 -8.15 -7.93 14.44
CA GLU A 249 -8.78 -7.54 15.73
C GLU A 249 -8.25 -6.23 16.31
N ASP A 250 -9.11 -5.50 17.04
CA ASP A 250 -8.88 -4.38 17.97
C ASP A 250 -8.02 -3.18 17.51
N LEU A 251 -6.72 -3.40 17.30
CA LEU A 251 -5.75 -2.41 16.78
C LEU A 251 -5.51 -2.56 15.26
N LEU A 252 -5.97 -3.68 14.70
CA LEU A 252 -5.83 -4.10 13.32
C LEU A 252 -7.13 -3.89 12.53
N SER A 253 -8.27 -3.79 13.22
CA SER A 253 -9.60 -3.50 12.65
C SER A 253 -9.74 -2.07 12.12
N GLY A 254 -8.85 -1.18 12.58
CA GLY A 254 -8.77 0.21 12.15
C GLY A 254 -8.25 0.28 10.73
N ASP A 255 -9.13 0.69 9.83
CA ASP A 255 -8.86 1.11 8.46
C ASP A 255 -7.42 1.67 8.30
N TRP A 256 -6.54 0.89 7.68
CA TRP A 256 -5.34 1.31 6.94
C TRP A 256 -4.22 2.08 7.69
N ILE A 257 -4.36 2.40 8.98
CA ILE A 257 -3.52 3.47 9.59
C ILE A 257 -2.32 2.99 10.43
N SER A 258 -2.15 1.72 10.77
CA SER A 258 -1.04 1.26 11.64
C SER A 258 -0.02 0.29 11.01
N GLY A 259 -0.26 -0.17 9.78
CA GLY A 259 0.54 -1.22 9.14
C GLY A 259 1.50 -0.74 8.06
N ILE A 260 2.66 -1.39 7.97
CA ILE A 260 3.65 -1.22 6.92
C ILE A 260 3.50 -2.39 5.96
N PHE A 261 2.83 -2.13 4.83
CA PHE A 261 2.71 -3.09 3.74
C PHE A 261 3.99 -3.14 2.91
N TRP A 262 4.34 -4.34 2.49
CA TRP A 262 5.48 -4.59 1.61
C TRP A 262 5.15 -5.72 0.64
N ILE A 263 5.77 -5.65 -0.53
CA ILE A 263 5.66 -6.63 -1.62
C ILE A 263 7.09 -6.99 -2.05
N VAL A 264 7.39 -8.24 -2.40
CA VAL A 264 8.75 -8.64 -2.85
C VAL A 264 9.17 -7.93 -4.13
N LYS A 265 10.49 -7.78 -4.33
CA LYS A 265 11.07 -7.06 -5.49
C LYS A 265 10.76 -7.73 -6.83
N ASP A 266 10.62 -9.06 -6.83
CA ASP A 266 10.30 -9.84 -8.04
C ASP A 266 8.90 -9.53 -8.59
N LEU A 267 8.01 -8.98 -7.75
CA LEU A 267 6.70 -8.48 -8.16
C LEU A 267 6.73 -7.01 -8.59
N SER A 268 7.90 -6.43 -8.89
CA SER A 268 8.04 -5.04 -9.33
C SER A 268 7.19 -4.64 -10.55
N PRO A 269 6.87 -5.50 -11.54
CA PRO A 269 5.94 -5.12 -12.61
C PRO A 269 4.51 -4.91 -12.10
N PHE A 270 4.12 -5.59 -11.02
CA PHE A 270 2.84 -5.42 -10.34
C PHE A 270 2.90 -4.30 -9.30
N ALA A 271 4.00 -4.16 -8.56
CA ALA A 271 4.19 -3.19 -7.49
C ALA A 271 5.62 -2.64 -7.49
N PRO A 272 5.91 -1.60 -8.31
CA PRO A 272 7.23 -1.00 -8.37
C PRO A 272 7.71 -0.53 -7.00
N GLY A 273 8.97 -0.78 -6.67
CA GLY A 273 9.57 -0.41 -5.37
C GLY A 273 9.01 -1.17 -4.17
N GLY A 274 8.23 -2.24 -4.38
CA GLY A 274 7.66 -3.03 -3.28
C GLY A 274 6.50 -2.35 -2.56
N HIS A 275 5.94 -1.28 -3.13
CA HIS A 275 4.91 -0.48 -2.48
C HIS A 275 3.50 -1.05 -2.68
N PHE A 276 2.73 -1.07 -1.60
CA PHE A 276 1.29 -1.27 -1.67
C PHE A 276 0.59 0.08 -1.83
N ARG A 277 -0.03 0.34 -2.99
CA ARG A 277 -0.71 1.61 -3.30
C ARG A 277 -2.23 1.46 -3.21
N LYS A 278 -2.94 2.59 -3.26
CA LYS A 278 -4.41 2.62 -3.23
C LYS A 278 -5.06 1.67 -4.26
N CYS A 279 -4.51 1.61 -5.46
CA CYS A 279 -4.98 0.72 -6.54
C CYS A 279 -4.85 -0.78 -6.24
N HIS A 280 -4.13 -1.18 -5.18
CA HIS A 280 -4.09 -2.56 -4.70
C HIS A 280 -5.14 -2.86 -3.63
N GLY A 281 -5.83 -1.83 -3.12
CA GLY A 281 -6.73 -1.93 -1.97
C GLY A 281 -7.80 -3.00 -2.07
N GLY A 282 -8.38 -3.17 -3.26
CA GLY A 282 -9.40 -4.18 -3.51
C GLY A 282 -8.93 -5.61 -3.21
N LEU A 283 -7.62 -5.89 -3.32
CA LEU A 283 -7.06 -7.22 -3.08
C LEU A 283 -7.09 -7.61 -1.60
N ILE A 284 -7.02 -6.66 -0.66
CA ILE A 284 -6.95 -6.94 0.79
C ILE A 284 -8.20 -6.49 1.55
N ALA A 285 -9.11 -5.78 0.88
CA ALA A 285 -10.33 -5.26 1.49
C ALA A 285 -11.19 -6.39 2.06
N GLY A 286 -11.46 -6.31 3.38
CA GLY A 286 -12.24 -7.32 4.11
C GLY A 286 -11.59 -8.70 4.22
N ARG A 287 -10.27 -8.83 3.95
CA ARG A 287 -9.57 -10.12 3.96
C ARG A 287 -8.77 -10.34 5.24
N PRO A 288 -8.76 -11.58 5.77
CA PRO A 288 -7.92 -11.93 6.91
C PRO A 288 -6.45 -11.94 6.48
N MET A 289 -5.56 -12.02 7.46
CA MET A 289 -4.12 -12.15 7.22
C MET A 289 -3.67 -13.59 7.45
N ILE A 290 -2.48 -13.93 6.98
CA ILE A 290 -1.84 -15.24 7.14
C ILE A 290 -0.80 -15.15 8.24
N GLU A 291 -0.90 -16.04 9.23
CA GLU A 291 0.19 -16.41 10.11
C GLU A 291 0.67 -17.79 9.66
N SER A 292 1.94 -17.94 9.30
CA SER A 292 2.47 -19.19 8.77
C SER A 292 3.78 -19.59 9.43
N GLU A 293 4.00 -20.90 9.45
CA GLU A 293 5.21 -21.56 9.95
C GLU A 293 5.71 -22.57 8.92
N GLY A 294 7.01 -22.89 9.01
CA GLY A 294 7.66 -23.79 8.06
C GLY A 294 8.29 -23.04 6.89
N PHE A 295 8.58 -23.79 5.81
CA PHE A 295 9.30 -23.24 4.67
C PHE A 295 8.34 -22.67 3.62
N SER A 296 8.37 -21.34 3.48
CA SER A 296 7.68 -20.58 2.44
C SER A 296 8.49 -19.33 2.08
N ARG A 297 8.22 -18.79 0.89
CA ARG A 297 8.63 -17.44 0.52
C ARG A 297 7.41 -16.53 0.56
N ARG A 298 7.33 -15.65 1.56
CA ARG A 298 6.27 -14.64 1.64
C ARG A 298 6.47 -13.56 0.59
N LEU A 299 5.47 -13.38 -0.27
CA LEU A 299 5.51 -12.45 -1.41
C LEU A 299 4.85 -11.11 -1.10
N ILE A 300 3.81 -11.11 -0.29
CA ILE A 300 3.07 -9.89 0.10
C ILE A 300 2.75 -10.01 1.58
N GLY A 301 3.09 -8.97 2.34
CA GLY A 301 2.90 -8.97 3.79
C GLY A 301 2.66 -7.61 4.39
N ILE A 302 2.43 -7.63 5.69
CA ILE A 302 2.26 -6.46 6.54
C ILE A 302 2.99 -6.67 7.86
N THR A 303 3.63 -5.62 8.34
CA THR A 303 4.21 -5.58 9.70
C THR A 303 3.71 -4.35 10.44
N TYR A 304 3.76 -4.38 11.76
CA TYR A 304 3.18 -3.35 12.62
C TYR A 304 4.17 -2.85 13.65
N GLY A 305 4.03 -1.56 13.97
CA GLY A 305 4.76 -0.95 15.06
C GLY A 305 6.27 -1.03 14.88
N TRP A 306 6.95 -1.35 15.97
CA TRP A 306 8.36 -1.70 16.01
C TRP A 306 8.62 -3.13 15.54
N LEU A 307 8.06 -3.54 14.40
CA LEU A 307 8.25 -4.87 13.81
C LEU A 307 7.86 -6.01 14.77
N ALA A 308 6.79 -5.82 15.56
CA ALA A 308 6.39 -6.80 16.59
C ALA A 308 5.41 -7.87 16.08
N GLY A 309 4.87 -7.70 14.87
CA GLY A 309 4.00 -8.68 14.22
C GLY A 309 4.30 -8.73 12.72
N PHE A 310 4.33 -9.93 12.16
CA PHE A 310 4.56 -10.18 10.75
C PHE A 310 3.45 -11.08 10.24
N TYR A 311 2.69 -10.60 9.28
CA TYR A 311 1.61 -11.36 8.68
C TYR A 311 1.70 -11.31 7.15
N GLY A 312 1.23 -12.38 6.51
CA GLY A 312 1.17 -12.50 5.07
C GLY A 312 -0.21 -12.18 4.49
N TYR A 313 -0.22 -11.91 3.20
CA TYR A 313 -1.39 -12.01 2.34
C TYR A 313 -1.18 -13.00 1.20
N LEU A 314 0.07 -13.30 0.87
CA LEU A 314 0.46 -14.21 -0.20
C LEU A 314 1.80 -14.85 0.14
N ASP A 315 1.80 -16.17 0.29
CA ASP A 315 2.97 -17.01 0.47
C ASP A 315 3.14 -17.92 -0.77
N MET A 316 4.39 -18.16 -1.17
CA MET A 316 4.78 -19.11 -2.21
C MET A 316 5.45 -20.34 -1.56
N LEU A 317 5.05 -21.52 -2.04
CA LEU A 317 5.54 -22.83 -1.64
C LEU A 317 6.28 -23.49 -2.82
N GLU A 318 7.03 -24.55 -2.53
CA GLU A 318 7.70 -25.37 -3.55
C GLU A 318 6.70 -25.88 -4.62
N GLY A 319 7.16 -26.18 -5.83
CA GLY A 319 6.27 -26.66 -6.90
C GLY A 319 5.38 -25.55 -7.50
N HIS A 320 5.73 -24.28 -7.28
CA HIS A 320 4.98 -23.14 -7.82
C HIS A 320 3.52 -23.13 -7.32
N ARG A 321 3.36 -23.33 -6.01
CA ARG A 321 2.08 -23.33 -5.30
C ARG A 321 1.99 -22.06 -4.45
N PHE A 322 0.81 -21.45 -4.39
CA PHE A 322 0.61 -20.22 -3.62
C PHE A 322 -0.54 -20.38 -2.63
N VAL A 323 -0.38 -19.76 -1.46
CA VAL A 323 -1.43 -19.65 -0.45
C VAL A 323 -1.69 -18.17 -0.22
N THR A 324 -2.95 -17.76 -0.34
CA THR A 324 -3.32 -16.35 -0.25
C THR A 324 -4.63 -16.15 0.48
N THR A 325 -4.80 -14.98 1.08
CA THR A 325 -6.11 -14.50 1.53
C THR A 325 -6.68 -13.44 0.59
N MET A 326 -5.96 -13.01 -0.45
CA MET A 326 -6.36 -11.86 -1.27
C MET A 326 -7.60 -12.12 -2.14
N ASN A 327 -8.35 -11.06 -2.46
CA ASN A 327 -9.44 -11.07 -3.43
C ASN A 327 -8.90 -11.16 -4.86
N ILE A 328 -8.38 -12.32 -5.25
CA ILE A 328 -7.90 -12.54 -6.61
C ILE A 328 -9.06 -12.97 -7.50
N ASP A 329 -9.32 -12.14 -8.52
CA ASP A 329 -10.29 -12.42 -9.58
C ASP A 329 -9.61 -12.17 -10.95
N PRO A 330 -9.41 -13.22 -11.78
CA PRO A 330 -8.75 -13.09 -13.07
C PRO A 330 -9.53 -12.24 -14.08
N SER A 331 -10.81 -11.96 -13.82
CA SER A 331 -11.65 -11.06 -14.63
C SER A 331 -11.43 -9.57 -14.31
N THR A 332 -10.68 -9.26 -13.25
CA THR A 332 -10.30 -7.89 -12.87
C THR A 332 -8.87 -7.57 -13.32
N PRO A 333 -8.54 -6.31 -13.65
CA PRO A 333 -7.18 -5.91 -14.03
C PRO A 333 -6.12 -6.32 -13.01
N GLN A 334 -6.38 -6.04 -11.73
CA GLN A 334 -5.46 -6.34 -10.63
C GLN A 334 -5.23 -7.84 -10.42
N GLY A 335 -6.30 -8.66 -10.46
CA GLY A 335 -6.17 -10.10 -10.28
C GLY A 335 -5.49 -10.76 -11.47
N ASN A 336 -5.80 -10.33 -12.69
CA ASN A 336 -5.16 -10.84 -13.91
C ASN A 336 -3.66 -10.55 -13.92
N LEU A 337 -3.27 -9.30 -13.65
CA LEU A 337 -1.86 -8.93 -13.62
C LEU A 337 -1.11 -9.71 -12.53
N LEU A 338 -1.65 -9.75 -11.31
CA LEU A 338 -1.01 -10.46 -10.21
C LEU A 338 -0.78 -11.93 -10.56
N LEU A 339 -1.80 -12.66 -11.04
CA LEU A 339 -1.65 -14.06 -11.43
C LEU A 339 -0.60 -14.26 -12.52
N ARG A 340 -0.60 -13.41 -13.55
CA ARG A 340 0.42 -13.46 -14.60
C ARG A 340 1.83 -13.22 -14.06
N GLN A 341 2.00 -12.34 -13.08
CA GLN A 341 3.30 -12.14 -12.44
C GLN A 341 3.71 -13.35 -11.60
N LEU A 342 2.77 -13.93 -10.84
CA LEU A 342 3.04 -15.14 -10.05
C LEU A 342 3.53 -16.29 -10.92
N GLU A 343 2.92 -16.49 -12.09
CA GLU A 343 3.32 -17.53 -13.06
C GLU A 343 4.76 -17.39 -13.55
N THR A 344 5.34 -16.19 -13.48
CA THR A 344 6.74 -15.93 -13.88
C THR A 344 7.75 -16.10 -12.74
N LEU A 345 7.29 -16.25 -11.50
CA LEU A 345 8.19 -16.36 -10.35
C LEU A 345 8.92 -17.70 -10.34
N GLN A 346 10.19 -17.63 -9.97
CA GLN A 346 11.00 -18.80 -9.64
C GLN A 346 11.00 -18.97 -8.12
N TYR A 347 10.94 -20.23 -7.68
CA TYR A 347 10.91 -20.57 -6.25
C TYR A 347 12.25 -20.28 -5.58
#